data_AF-A0A9D2ETN0-F1
#
_entry.id   AF-A0A9D2ETN0-F1
#
_cell.length_a   1.000
_cell.length_b   1.000
_cell.length_c   1.000
_cell.angle_alpha   90.00
_cell.angle_beta   90.00
_cell.angle_gamma   90.00
#
_symmetry.space_group_name_H-M   'P 1'
#
loop_
_entity.id
_entity.type
_entity.pdbx_description
1 polymer ?
#
loop_
_entity_poly.entity_id
_entity_poly.type
_entity_poly.pdbx_seq_one_letter_code
_entity_poly.pdbx_strand_id
1 'polypeptide(L)'
;MTHEEQRIWMIRYLLDENPCYEQERIPDDIQGQKNLLRALMNVRMPDPISDEFLRIQDKYLQEENRAAGITDADGLEPCRTDRRLVLWQGDITALKADAITNPANSALLGCFRNLHNCVDNLIHSKAGIQLRLRCSEIMEEQGHEEPAGRAKITPGYNLPARYVLHTVGPIVNGPLTRRHRELLASCYRSCLELASEHHLNSLAFCCISTGVFMFPQKEAAETAVRTVRGWLDTHPDTSVKRVIFNVYKDEDLRLYDALLNQKI
;
A
#
# COMPACT_ATOMS: atom_id res chain seq x y z
N MET A 1 21.43 -15.36 13.69
CA MET A 1 20.04 -15.66 14.03
C MET A 1 19.37 -16.35 12.86
N THR A 2 18.82 -17.55 13.10
CA THR A 2 17.89 -18.25 12.20
C THR A 2 16.61 -17.42 12.01
N HIS A 3 15.79 -17.76 11.01
CA HIS A 3 14.53 -17.05 10.76
C HIS A 3 13.56 -17.11 11.95
N GLU A 4 13.53 -18.23 12.67
CA GLU A 4 12.77 -18.39 13.90
C GLU A 4 13.33 -17.54 15.05
N GLU A 5 14.65 -17.57 15.26
CA GLU A 5 15.30 -16.75 16.29
C GLU A 5 15.04 -15.26 16.07
N GLN A 6 15.08 -14.79 14.82
CA GLN A 6 14.76 -13.39 14.47
C GLN A 6 13.31 -13.04 14.88
N ARG A 7 12.34 -13.88 14.51
CA ARG A 7 10.92 -13.69 14.85
C ARG A 7 10.70 -13.63 16.36
N ILE A 8 11.20 -14.61 17.10
CA ILE A 8 11.01 -14.69 18.56
C ILE A 8 11.70 -13.52 19.26
N TRP A 9 12.91 -13.14 18.82
CA TRP A 9 13.63 -12.01 19.39
C TRP A 9 12.88 -10.69 19.17
N MET A 10 12.36 -10.44 17.97
CA MET A 10 11.58 -9.22 17.70
C MET A 10 10.29 -9.17 18.51
N ILE A 11 9.61 -10.30 18.68
CA ILE A 11 8.42 -10.37 19.54
C ILE A 11 8.80 -9.99 20.97
N ARG A 12 9.86 -10.58 21.53
CA ARG A 12 10.32 -10.25 22.89
C ARG A 12 10.68 -8.76 23.02
N TYR A 13 11.43 -8.23 22.06
CA TYR A 13 11.79 -6.81 22.04
C TYR A 13 10.56 -5.90 22.12
N LEU A 14 9.52 -6.18 21.33
CA LEU A 14 8.30 -5.36 21.30
C LEU A 14 7.40 -5.58 22.52
N LEU A 15 7.40 -6.77 23.12
CA LEU A 15 6.70 -7.03 24.37
C LEU A 15 7.36 -6.28 25.53
N ASP A 16 8.70 -6.30 25.60
CA ASP A 16 9.49 -5.63 26.65
C ASP A 16 9.41 -4.10 26.55
N GLU A 17 9.12 -3.56 25.36
CA GLU A 17 8.96 -2.12 25.11
C GLU A 17 7.71 -1.52 25.79
N ASN A 18 6.66 -2.33 26.02
CA ASN A 18 5.40 -1.84 26.56
C ASN A 18 4.89 -2.67 27.75
N PRO A 19 4.84 -2.09 28.97
CA PRO A 19 4.37 -2.79 30.17
C PRO A 19 2.96 -3.39 30.07
N CYS A 20 2.11 -2.93 29.14
CA CYS A 20 0.78 -3.51 28.95
C CYS A 20 0.80 -4.96 28.44
N TYR A 21 1.95 -5.43 27.93
CA TYR A 21 2.13 -6.79 27.41
C TYR A 21 2.89 -7.73 28.36
N GLU A 22 3.12 -7.35 29.63
CA GLU A 22 3.88 -8.15 30.59
C GLU A 22 3.36 -9.59 30.75
N GLN A 23 2.05 -9.81 30.57
CA GLN A 23 1.41 -11.12 30.68
C GLN A 23 1.20 -11.83 29.33
N GLU A 24 1.52 -11.17 28.21
CA GLU A 24 1.33 -11.71 26.86
C GLU A 24 2.32 -12.86 26.63
N ARG A 25 1.84 -13.98 26.09
CA ARG A 25 2.67 -15.17 25.84
C ARG A 25 2.93 -15.33 24.37
N ILE A 26 4.17 -15.66 24.03
CA ILE A 26 4.54 -16.03 22.65
C ILE A 26 3.91 -17.39 22.33
N PRO A 27 3.08 -17.50 21.26
CA PRO A 27 2.50 -18.78 20.86
C PRO A 27 3.57 -19.81 20.49
N ASP A 28 3.25 -21.09 20.66
CA ASP A 28 4.17 -22.19 20.32
C ASP A 28 4.23 -22.47 18.82
N ASP A 29 3.19 -22.11 18.07
CA ASP A 29 3.10 -22.35 16.64
C ASP A 29 3.59 -21.14 15.80
N ILE A 30 4.16 -21.43 14.62
CA ILE A 30 4.76 -20.42 13.75
C ILE A 30 3.74 -19.36 13.31
N GLN A 31 2.50 -19.75 13.01
CA GLN A 31 1.50 -18.81 12.52
C GLN A 31 1.02 -17.86 13.63
N GLY A 32 0.83 -18.39 14.84
CA GLY A 32 0.55 -17.62 16.05
C GLY A 32 1.64 -16.59 16.32
N GLN A 33 2.92 -16.99 16.23
CA GLN A 33 4.05 -16.07 16.39
C GLN A 33 4.08 -14.98 15.31
N LYS A 34 3.86 -15.34 14.04
CA LYS A 34 3.76 -14.36 12.94
C LYS A 34 2.63 -13.36 13.15
N ASN A 35 1.48 -13.85 13.60
CA ASN A 35 0.32 -13.02 13.91
C ASN A 35 0.61 -12.09 15.09
N LEU A 36 1.25 -12.58 16.16
CA LEU A 36 1.63 -11.75 17.30
C LEU A 36 2.63 -10.66 16.89
N LEU A 37 3.70 -11.01 16.16
CA LEU A 37 4.67 -10.04 15.67
C LEU A 37 3.99 -8.95 14.84
N ARG A 38 3.14 -9.34 13.87
CA ARG A 38 2.38 -8.38 13.06
C ARG A 38 1.48 -7.49 13.92
N ALA A 39 0.76 -8.07 14.88
CA ALA A 39 -0.13 -7.31 15.75
C ALA A 39 0.64 -6.25 16.55
N LEU A 40 1.76 -6.63 17.19
CA LEU A 40 2.62 -5.71 17.94
C LEU A 40 3.13 -4.57 17.04
N MET A 41 3.64 -4.89 15.85
CA MET A 41 4.07 -3.88 14.88
C MET A 41 2.93 -2.96 14.40
N ASN A 42 1.69 -3.46 14.30
CA ASN A 42 0.55 -2.67 13.84
C ASN A 42 0.15 -1.58 14.85
N VAL A 43 0.25 -1.86 16.15
CA VAL A 43 -0.20 -0.93 17.20
C VAL A 43 0.92 -0.07 17.78
N ARG A 44 2.19 -0.41 17.52
CA ARG A 44 3.34 0.38 17.99
C ARG A 44 3.29 1.81 17.45
N MET A 45 3.40 2.79 18.34
CA MET A 45 3.53 4.20 17.98
C MET A 45 4.85 4.46 17.22
N PRO A 46 4.96 5.55 16.43
CA PRO A 46 6.16 5.88 15.65
C PRO A 46 7.34 6.38 16.53
N ASP A 47 7.56 5.81 17.70
CA ASP A 47 8.70 6.14 18.55
C ASP A 47 10.02 5.60 17.94
N PRO A 48 11.17 6.23 18.20
CA PRO A 48 12.47 5.70 17.76
C PRO A 48 12.65 4.22 18.13
N ILE A 49 13.35 3.48 17.27
CA ILE A 49 13.62 2.05 17.48
C ILE A 49 15.10 1.77 17.18
N SER A 50 15.68 0.77 17.84
CA SER A 50 17.11 0.47 17.69
C SER A 50 17.48 0.03 16.28
N ASP A 51 18.68 0.42 15.83
CA ASP A 51 19.26 -0.05 14.56
C ASP A 51 19.40 -1.58 14.51
N GLU A 52 19.65 -2.21 15.67
CA GLU A 52 19.69 -3.67 15.77
C GLU A 52 18.34 -4.30 15.42
N PHE A 53 17.24 -3.74 15.96
CA PHE A 53 15.90 -4.20 15.61
C PHE A 53 15.64 -4.04 14.12
N LEU A 54 15.93 -2.86 13.55
CA LEU A 54 15.71 -2.60 12.11
C LEU A 54 16.47 -3.60 11.24
N ARG A 55 17.75 -3.88 11.55
CA ARG A 55 18.56 -4.85 10.81
C ARG A 55 17.99 -6.27 10.89
N ILE A 56 17.52 -6.70 12.06
CA ILE A 56 16.92 -8.03 12.25
C ILE A 56 15.58 -8.12 11.52
N GLN A 57 14.74 -7.09 11.64
CA GLN A 57 13.46 -6.98 10.97
C GLN A 57 13.62 -7.01 9.45
N ASP A 58 14.56 -6.25 8.90
CA ASP A 58 14.75 -6.16 7.46
C ASP A 58 15.14 -7.52 6.89
N LYS A 59 16.06 -8.22 7.54
CA LYS A 59 16.43 -9.58 7.15
C LYS A 59 15.22 -10.52 7.19
N TYR A 60 14.46 -10.49 8.28
CA TYR A 60 13.28 -11.33 8.46
C TYR A 60 12.20 -11.04 7.39
N LEU A 61 11.84 -9.77 7.19
CA LEU A 61 10.80 -9.37 6.25
C LEU A 61 11.21 -9.61 4.79
N GLN A 62 12.47 -9.40 4.43
CA GLN A 62 12.95 -9.71 3.08
C GLN A 62 12.87 -11.21 2.77
N GLU A 63 13.21 -12.08 3.74
CA GLU A 63 13.05 -13.53 3.61
C GLU A 63 11.56 -13.92 3.48
N GLU A 64 10.68 -13.35 4.32
CA GLU A 64 9.22 -13.59 4.25
C GLU A 64 8.61 -13.11 2.93
N ASN A 65 8.99 -11.92 2.46
CA ASN A 65 8.45 -11.34 1.22
C ASN A 65 8.93 -12.11 -0.01
N ARG A 66 10.18 -12.59 -0.01
CA ARG A 66 10.70 -13.46 -1.07
C ARG A 66 10.00 -14.81 -1.07
N ALA A 67 9.79 -15.41 0.10
CA ALA A 67 9.14 -16.71 0.24
C ALA A 67 7.65 -16.69 -0.16
N ALA A 68 6.97 -15.54 -0.01
CA ALA A 68 5.59 -15.35 -0.46
C ALA A 68 5.43 -15.33 -1.99
N GLY A 69 6.53 -15.20 -2.74
CA GLY A 69 6.55 -15.11 -4.20
C GLY A 69 6.44 -13.66 -4.67
N ILE A 70 7.32 -13.26 -5.59
CA ILE A 70 7.37 -11.90 -6.13
C ILE A 70 6.91 -11.94 -7.59
N THR A 71 5.99 -11.06 -7.95
CA THR A 71 5.58 -10.85 -9.34
C THR A 71 6.32 -9.64 -9.89
N ASP A 72 7.02 -9.79 -11.02
CA ASP A 72 7.67 -8.67 -11.70
C ASP A 72 6.67 -7.93 -12.59
N ALA A 73 6.46 -6.64 -12.35
CA ALA A 73 5.52 -5.84 -13.12
C ALA A 73 5.88 -5.80 -14.60
N ASP A 74 7.16 -5.88 -14.96
CA ASP A 74 7.62 -5.85 -16.37
C ASP A 74 7.19 -7.10 -17.15
N GLY A 75 6.99 -8.23 -16.45
CA GLY A 75 6.54 -9.50 -17.03
C GLY A 75 5.02 -9.61 -17.23
N LEU A 76 4.24 -8.64 -16.76
CA LEU A 76 2.78 -8.67 -16.92
C LEU A 76 2.34 -8.29 -18.34
N GLU A 77 1.27 -8.89 -18.85
CA GLU A 77 0.77 -8.54 -20.18
C GLU A 77 -0.04 -7.24 -20.15
N PRO A 78 0.24 -6.26 -21.04
CA PRO A 78 -0.59 -5.06 -21.16
C PRO A 78 -2.00 -5.35 -21.67
N CYS A 79 -2.93 -4.46 -21.35
CA CYS A 79 -4.29 -4.46 -21.87
C CYS A 79 -4.30 -4.32 -23.40
N ARG A 80 -5.33 -4.89 -24.03
CA ARG A 80 -5.43 -4.92 -25.51
C ARG A 80 -5.67 -3.54 -26.11
N THR A 81 -6.36 -2.66 -25.39
CA THR A 81 -6.78 -1.34 -25.90
C THR A 81 -5.75 -0.24 -25.63
N ASP A 82 -4.89 -0.42 -24.62
CA ASP A 82 -3.88 0.56 -24.23
C ASP A 82 -2.66 -0.16 -23.64
N ARG A 83 -1.53 -0.10 -24.34
CA ARG A 83 -0.30 -0.81 -23.98
C ARG A 83 0.38 -0.22 -22.73
N ARG A 84 -0.04 0.96 -22.27
CA ARG A 84 0.44 1.58 -21.01
C ARG A 84 -0.23 0.98 -19.78
N LEU A 85 -1.38 0.32 -19.96
CA LEU A 85 -2.21 -0.17 -18.85
C LEU A 85 -2.08 -1.69 -18.70
N VAL A 86 -2.12 -2.14 -17.46
CA VAL A 86 -2.04 -3.56 -17.08
C VAL A 86 -3.13 -3.83 -16.05
N LEU A 87 -3.76 -5.00 -16.13
CA LEU A 87 -4.67 -5.49 -15.10
C LEU A 87 -4.03 -6.71 -14.44
N TRP A 88 -3.94 -6.70 -13.11
CA TRP A 88 -3.33 -7.80 -12.37
C TRP A 88 -4.10 -8.10 -11.08
N GLN A 89 -4.51 -9.36 -10.91
CA GLN A 89 -5.12 -9.83 -9.68
C GLN A 89 -4.05 -10.44 -8.77
N GLY A 90 -3.87 -9.89 -7.57
CA GLY A 90 -2.84 -10.38 -6.64
C GLY A 90 -2.62 -9.49 -5.42
N ASP A 91 -1.66 -9.87 -4.59
CA ASP A 91 -1.23 -9.10 -3.41
C ASP A 91 -0.27 -7.99 -3.83
N ILE A 92 -0.70 -6.73 -3.75
CA ILE A 92 0.12 -5.57 -4.11
C ILE A 92 1.46 -5.50 -3.38
N THR A 93 1.57 -6.09 -2.18
CA THR A 93 2.83 -6.11 -1.41
C THR A 93 3.88 -7.06 -1.99
N ALA A 94 3.48 -7.93 -2.93
CA ALA A 94 4.35 -8.87 -3.64
C ALA A 94 4.72 -8.41 -5.06
N LEU A 95 4.30 -7.21 -5.47
CA LEU A 95 4.57 -6.67 -6.80
C LEU A 95 5.88 -5.88 -6.83
N LYS A 96 6.83 -6.32 -7.65
CA LYS A 96 8.04 -5.56 -7.97
C LYS A 96 7.71 -4.54 -9.06
N ALA A 97 7.63 -3.28 -8.66
CA ALA A 97 7.40 -2.11 -9.51
C ALA A 97 8.21 -0.92 -8.95
N ASP A 98 8.26 0.21 -9.66
CA ASP A 98 8.88 1.40 -9.09
C ASP A 98 8.04 1.94 -7.93
N ALA A 99 6.72 1.94 -8.06
CA ALA A 99 5.82 2.39 -6.99
C ALA A 99 4.55 1.54 -6.89
N ILE A 100 4.09 1.36 -5.65
CA ILE A 100 2.74 0.91 -5.34
C ILE A 100 1.99 1.99 -4.58
N THR A 101 0.67 2.01 -4.66
CA THR A 101 -0.16 2.94 -3.87
C THR A 101 -0.64 2.33 -2.56
N ASN A 102 -0.66 3.14 -1.51
CA ASN A 102 -1.29 2.84 -0.23
C ASN A 102 -2.56 3.71 -0.05
N PRO A 103 -3.77 3.13 0.07
CA PRO A 103 -4.97 3.83 0.49
C PRO A 103 -4.89 4.13 1.99
N ALA A 104 -4.27 5.26 2.31
CA ALA A 104 -4.00 5.68 3.68
C ALA A 104 -5.21 6.38 4.31
N ASN A 105 -5.17 6.49 5.63
CA ASN A 105 -6.02 7.41 6.39
C ASN A 105 -5.32 8.78 6.56
N SER A 106 -6.03 9.80 7.03
CA SER A 106 -5.52 11.18 7.12
C SER A 106 -4.33 11.36 8.07
N ALA A 107 -4.12 10.44 9.02
CA ALA A 107 -2.96 10.48 9.89
C ALA A 107 -1.69 9.95 9.22
N LEU A 108 -1.77 9.23 8.08
CA LEU A 108 -0.63 8.68 7.32
C LEU A 108 0.25 7.66 8.07
N LEU A 109 0.03 7.44 9.36
CA LEU A 109 0.76 6.50 10.20
C LEU A 109 0.39 5.03 9.97
N GLY A 110 -0.42 4.72 8.96
CA GLY A 110 -0.91 3.37 8.70
C GLY A 110 -2.04 2.94 9.62
N CYS A 111 -2.31 1.63 9.67
CA CYS A 111 -3.44 1.07 10.40
C CYS A 111 -3.08 0.51 11.79
N PHE A 112 -3.72 1.02 12.84
CA PHE A 112 -3.52 0.59 14.24
C PHE A 112 -4.49 -0.51 14.71
N ARG A 113 -5.22 -1.16 13.79
CA ARG A 113 -6.10 -2.30 14.14
C ARG A 113 -5.33 -3.59 13.93
N ASN A 114 -5.18 -4.39 15.00
CA ASN A 114 -4.50 -5.68 14.97
C ASN A 114 -5.00 -6.56 13.84
N LEU A 115 -4.08 -7.03 12.99
CA LEU A 115 -4.35 -7.99 11.92
C LEU A 115 -5.47 -7.54 10.96
N HIS A 116 -5.76 -6.25 10.90
CA HIS A 116 -6.84 -5.75 10.08
C HIS A 116 -6.56 -6.03 8.60
N ASN A 117 -7.55 -6.59 7.91
CA ASN A 117 -7.42 -6.95 6.52
C ASN A 117 -7.66 -5.75 5.58
N CYS A 118 -6.92 -4.66 5.80
CA CYS A 118 -6.87 -3.52 4.88
C CYS A 118 -5.49 -3.42 4.22
N VAL A 119 -5.46 -2.85 3.01
CA VAL A 119 -4.23 -2.69 2.22
C VAL A 119 -3.17 -1.91 2.99
N ASP A 120 -3.58 -0.86 3.72
CA ASP A 120 -2.70 -0.04 4.57
C ASP A 120 -1.97 -0.88 5.63
N ASN A 121 -2.71 -1.75 6.34
CA ASN A 121 -2.11 -2.65 7.31
C ASN A 121 -1.15 -3.65 6.65
N LEU A 122 -1.53 -4.21 5.49
CA LEU A 122 -0.70 -5.16 4.75
C LEU A 122 0.62 -4.51 4.29
N ILE A 123 0.55 -3.34 3.68
CA ILE A 123 1.72 -2.57 3.21
C ILE A 123 2.65 -2.25 4.38
N HIS A 124 2.13 -1.66 5.47
CA HIS A 124 2.96 -1.35 6.65
C HIS A 124 3.57 -2.60 7.30
N SER A 125 2.82 -3.70 7.39
CA SER A 125 3.32 -4.96 7.96
C SER A 125 4.45 -5.59 7.13
N LYS A 126 4.39 -5.42 5.80
CA LYS A 126 5.32 -6.03 4.84
C LYS A 126 6.53 -5.13 4.56
N ALA A 127 6.38 -3.81 4.65
CA ALA A 127 7.46 -2.84 4.50
C ALA A 127 8.37 -2.78 5.74
N GLY A 128 7.79 -2.91 6.94
CA GLY A 128 8.49 -2.78 8.21
C GLY A 128 8.23 -1.45 8.93
N ILE A 129 8.69 -1.36 10.18
CA ILE A 129 8.44 -0.20 11.07
C ILE A 129 8.95 1.11 10.47
N GLN A 130 10.02 1.10 9.66
CA GLN A 130 10.56 2.30 9.04
C GLN A 130 9.53 3.05 8.19
N LEU A 131 8.57 2.35 7.56
CA LEU A 131 7.53 3.00 6.78
C LEU A 131 6.68 3.94 7.66
N ARG A 132 6.31 3.48 8.86
CA ARG A 132 5.55 4.29 9.82
C ARG A 132 6.40 5.45 10.36
N LEU A 133 7.68 5.20 10.67
CA LEU A 133 8.60 6.25 11.13
C LEU A 133 8.71 7.37 10.09
N ARG A 134 8.92 7.01 8.82
CA ARG A 134 9.01 7.99 7.73
C ARG A 134 7.70 8.74 7.50
N CYS A 135 6.56 8.07 7.63
CA CYS A 135 5.27 8.77 7.62
C CYS A 135 5.15 9.76 8.79
N SER A 136 5.60 9.42 9.99
CA SER A 136 5.58 10.34 11.15
C SER A 136 6.41 11.59 10.88
N GLU A 137 7.63 11.43 10.38
CA GLU A 137 8.50 12.56 10.00
C GLU A 137 7.80 13.49 8.99
N ILE A 138 7.18 12.92 7.94
CA ILE A 138 6.44 13.70 6.94
C ILE A 138 5.27 14.48 7.59
N MET A 139 4.55 13.85 8.52
CA MET A 139 3.40 14.47 9.18
C MET A 139 3.80 15.54 10.19
N GLU A 140 4.91 15.34 10.90
CA GLU A 140 5.50 16.32 11.81
C GLU A 140 6.00 17.55 11.04
N GLU A 141 6.70 17.35 9.93
CA GLU A 141 7.14 18.43 9.03
C GLU A 141 5.95 19.20 8.43
N GLN A 142 4.86 18.50 8.10
CA GLN A 142 3.63 19.10 7.55
C GLN A 142 2.81 19.87 8.60
N GLY A 143 2.77 19.39 9.83
CA GLY A 143 2.04 20.02 10.95
C GLY A 143 0.51 19.91 10.90
N HIS A 144 -0.06 19.13 9.97
CA HIS A 144 -1.50 18.86 9.90
C HIS A 144 -1.80 17.53 9.21
N GLU A 145 -3.01 16.99 9.42
CA GLU A 145 -3.49 15.76 8.76
C GLU A 145 -3.49 15.87 7.23
N GLU A 146 -3.24 14.74 6.55
CA GLU A 146 -3.20 14.69 5.09
C GLU A 146 -4.63 14.80 4.52
N PRO A 147 -4.91 15.80 3.68
CA PRO A 147 -6.24 15.99 3.13
C PRO A 147 -6.56 14.96 2.04
N ALA A 148 -7.84 14.60 1.93
CA ALA A 148 -8.30 13.69 0.89
C ALA A 148 -7.97 14.20 -0.52
N GLY A 149 -7.59 13.29 -1.42
CA GLY A 149 -7.23 13.61 -2.80
C GLY A 149 -5.78 14.04 -3.02
N ARG A 150 -4.93 14.01 -1.99
CA ARG A 150 -3.47 14.24 -2.08
C ARG A 150 -2.67 12.96 -1.94
N ALA A 151 -1.36 13.04 -2.17
CA ALA A 151 -0.45 11.91 -2.06
C ALA A 151 0.90 12.31 -1.44
N LYS A 152 1.53 11.37 -0.72
CA LYS A 152 2.91 11.43 -0.19
C LYS A 152 3.70 10.22 -0.65
N ILE A 153 5.02 10.36 -0.76
CA ILE A 153 5.91 9.28 -1.20
C ILE A 153 6.92 8.93 -0.11
N THR A 154 7.15 7.62 0.05
CA THR A 154 8.17 7.06 0.94
C THR A 154 8.92 5.93 0.22
N PRO A 155 10.12 5.55 0.68
CA PRO A 155 10.74 4.29 0.25
C PRO A 155 9.87 3.08 0.57
N GLY A 156 9.95 2.02 -0.25
CA GLY A 156 9.22 0.76 -0.01
C GLY A 156 9.85 -0.15 1.04
N TYR A 157 11.08 0.16 1.50
CA TYR A 157 11.84 -0.62 2.48
C TYR A 157 11.95 -2.10 2.10
N ASN A 158 11.28 -2.99 2.82
CA ASN A 158 11.35 -4.43 2.59
C ASN A 158 10.38 -4.94 1.51
N LEU A 159 9.56 -4.06 0.93
CA LEU A 159 8.71 -4.40 -0.21
C LEU A 159 9.55 -4.63 -1.48
N PRO A 160 9.07 -5.46 -2.43
CA PRO A 160 9.67 -5.54 -3.77
C PRO A 160 9.54 -4.22 -4.56
N ALA A 161 8.57 -3.38 -4.22
CA ALA A 161 8.40 -2.06 -4.80
C ALA A 161 9.40 -1.05 -4.23
N ARG A 162 9.95 -0.16 -5.07
CA ARG A 162 10.95 0.82 -4.63
C ARG A 162 10.35 1.93 -3.77
N TYR A 163 9.11 2.32 -4.04
CA TYR A 163 8.40 3.39 -3.35
C TYR A 163 6.95 3.01 -3.01
N VAL A 164 6.40 3.68 -1.99
CA VAL A 164 4.98 3.65 -1.65
C VAL A 164 4.42 5.07 -1.79
N LEU A 165 3.34 5.20 -2.58
CA LEU A 165 2.59 6.45 -2.74
C LEU A 165 1.32 6.36 -1.88
N HIS A 166 1.35 7.05 -0.75
CA HIS A 166 0.27 7.10 0.23
C HIS A 166 -0.74 8.15 -0.20
N THR A 167 -1.99 7.75 -0.45
CA THR A 167 -3.06 8.68 -0.83
C THR A 167 -4.30 8.50 0.03
N VAL A 168 -4.89 9.63 0.44
CA VAL A 168 -6.09 9.63 1.30
C VAL A 168 -7.32 9.71 0.42
N GLY A 169 -8.09 8.62 0.38
CA GLY A 169 -9.33 8.53 -0.37
C GLY A 169 -10.52 9.22 0.31
N PRO A 170 -11.59 9.55 -0.43
CA PRO A 170 -12.83 10.06 0.17
C PRO A 170 -13.57 8.97 0.95
N ILE A 171 -14.10 9.33 2.13
CA ILE A 171 -14.99 8.48 2.92
C ILE A 171 -16.44 8.74 2.48
N VAL A 172 -17.14 7.70 2.03
CA VAL A 172 -18.54 7.82 1.57
C VAL A 172 -19.49 7.42 2.69
N ASN A 173 -20.00 8.43 3.40
CA ASN A 173 -21.10 8.27 4.36
C ASN A 173 -22.41 8.74 3.72
N GLY A 174 -23.26 7.80 3.28
CA GLY A 174 -24.52 8.11 2.60
C GLY A 174 -24.38 8.14 1.06
N PRO A 175 -25.15 8.97 0.34
CA PRO A 175 -25.19 8.93 -1.12
C PRO A 175 -23.89 9.41 -1.75
N LEU A 176 -23.52 8.80 -2.88
CA LEU A 176 -22.30 9.15 -3.62
C LEU A 176 -22.42 10.54 -4.28
N THR A 177 -21.68 11.52 -3.77
CA THR A 177 -21.71 12.90 -4.26
C THR A 177 -20.73 13.15 -5.41
N ARG A 178 -20.87 14.30 -6.09
CA ARG A 178 -19.89 14.78 -7.09
C ARG A 178 -18.51 14.98 -6.45
N ARG A 179 -18.47 15.56 -5.24
CA ARG A 179 -17.23 15.78 -4.48
C ARG A 179 -16.47 14.47 -4.21
N HIS A 180 -17.16 13.38 -3.87
CA HIS A 180 -16.50 12.08 -3.69
C HIS A 180 -15.79 11.63 -4.97
N ARG A 181 -16.45 11.72 -6.13
CA ARG A 181 -15.86 11.34 -7.42
C ARG A 181 -14.65 12.22 -7.78
N GLU A 182 -14.74 13.52 -7.52
CA GLU A 182 -13.64 14.46 -7.76
C GLU A 182 -12.43 14.21 -6.86
N LEU A 183 -12.66 13.92 -5.57
CA LEU A 183 -11.60 13.55 -4.62
C LEU A 183 -10.93 12.24 -4.99
N LEU A 184 -11.71 11.21 -5.37
CA LEU A 184 -11.13 9.94 -5.83
C LEU A 184 -10.27 10.15 -7.08
N ALA A 185 -10.76 10.92 -8.07
CA ALA A 185 -9.97 11.27 -9.24
C ALA A 185 -8.70 12.06 -8.87
N SER A 186 -8.76 12.92 -7.85
CA SER A 186 -7.59 13.65 -7.36
C SER A 186 -6.52 12.71 -6.79
N CYS A 187 -6.92 11.64 -6.09
CA CYS A 187 -5.98 10.63 -5.58
C CYS A 187 -5.12 10.05 -6.73
N TYR A 188 -5.78 9.63 -7.82
CA TYR A 188 -5.07 9.08 -8.99
C TYR A 188 -4.14 10.10 -9.65
N ARG A 189 -4.61 11.34 -9.84
CA ARG A 189 -3.78 12.40 -10.44
C ARG A 189 -2.56 12.73 -9.58
N SER A 190 -2.75 12.95 -8.27
CA SER A 190 -1.63 13.26 -7.37
C SER A 190 -0.61 12.13 -7.30
N CYS A 191 -1.04 10.87 -7.36
CA CYS A 191 -0.08 9.76 -7.44
C CYS A 191 0.69 9.73 -8.78
N LEU A 192 0.02 9.99 -9.91
CA LEU A 192 0.67 10.04 -11.23
C LEU A 192 1.64 11.22 -11.35
N GLU A 193 1.26 12.40 -10.86
CA GLU A 193 2.10 13.59 -10.78
C GLU A 193 3.36 13.28 -9.98
N LEU A 194 3.21 12.75 -8.76
CA LEU A 194 4.34 12.43 -7.89
C LEU A 194 5.24 11.34 -8.48
N ALA A 195 4.67 10.31 -9.10
CA ALA A 195 5.46 9.29 -9.80
C ALA A 195 6.25 9.89 -10.98
N SER A 196 5.66 10.84 -11.72
CA SER A 196 6.33 11.52 -12.83
C SER A 196 7.44 12.46 -12.36
N GLU A 197 7.21 13.22 -11.28
CA GLU A 197 8.20 14.11 -10.65
C GLU A 197 9.42 13.33 -10.12
N HIS A 198 9.19 12.11 -9.63
CA HIS A 198 10.25 11.21 -9.17
C HIS A 198 10.84 10.31 -10.28
N HIS A 199 10.48 10.56 -11.55
CA HIS A 199 10.95 9.82 -12.71
C HIS A 199 10.71 8.30 -12.63
N LEU A 200 9.60 7.89 -12.03
CA LEU A 200 9.22 6.49 -11.92
C LEU A 200 8.61 6.00 -13.24
N ASN A 201 8.95 4.78 -13.65
CA ASN A 201 8.48 4.16 -14.89
C ASN A 201 7.17 3.38 -14.69
N SER A 202 7.03 2.68 -13.57
CA SER A 202 5.87 1.84 -13.26
C SER A 202 5.15 2.23 -11.96
N LEU A 203 3.81 2.31 -12.01
CA LEU A 203 2.98 2.64 -10.85
C LEU A 203 1.79 1.67 -10.75
N ALA A 204 1.64 1.02 -9.60
CA ALA A 204 0.50 0.14 -9.31
C ALA A 204 -0.54 0.81 -8.40
N PHE A 205 -1.77 0.86 -8.89
CA PHE A 205 -2.94 1.28 -8.13
C PHE A 205 -3.68 0.07 -7.55
N CYS A 206 -3.86 0.02 -6.24
CA CYS A 206 -4.88 -0.85 -5.66
C CYS A 206 -6.27 -0.21 -5.76
N CYS A 207 -7.33 -0.96 -5.40
CA CYS A 207 -8.69 -0.41 -5.31
C CYS A 207 -8.81 0.62 -4.17
N ILE A 208 -8.63 1.91 -4.48
CA ILE A 208 -8.72 3.00 -3.51
C ILE A 208 -10.19 3.23 -3.08
N SER A 209 -10.42 3.31 -1.77
CA SER A 209 -11.71 3.63 -1.12
C SER A 209 -12.86 2.62 -1.23
N THR A 210 -12.71 1.49 -1.92
CA THR A 210 -13.82 0.52 -2.15
C THR A 210 -14.07 -0.47 -1.01
N GLY A 211 -13.15 -0.52 -0.04
CA GLY A 211 -13.30 -1.33 1.19
C GLY A 211 -13.89 -0.51 2.32
N VAL A 212 -13.06 -0.19 3.32
CA VAL A 212 -13.45 0.51 4.56
C VAL A 212 -14.12 1.87 4.31
N PHE A 213 -13.81 2.54 3.19
CA PHE A 213 -14.34 3.87 2.87
C PHE A 213 -15.60 3.86 1.99
N MET A 214 -16.16 2.67 1.72
CA MET A 214 -17.50 2.44 1.17
C MET A 214 -17.79 3.10 -0.19
N PHE A 215 -16.75 3.41 -0.98
CA PHE A 215 -16.94 3.89 -2.35
C PHE A 215 -17.43 2.73 -3.25
N PRO A 216 -18.55 2.88 -3.98
CA PRO A 216 -19.05 1.83 -4.87
C PRO A 216 -18.00 1.36 -5.89
N GLN A 217 -17.77 0.04 -5.99
CA GLN A 217 -16.66 -0.54 -6.77
C GLN A 217 -16.71 -0.17 -8.25
N LYS A 218 -17.90 -0.21 -8.87
CA LYS A 218 -18.09 0.12 -10.28
C LYS A 218 -17.69 1.57 -10.57
N GLU A 219 -18.23 2.51 -9.81
CA GLU A 219 -17.96 3.94 -9.97
C GLU A 219 -16.50 4.27 -9.63
N ALA A 220 -15.89 3.55 -8.68
CA ALA A 220 -14.47 3.68 -8.37
C ALA A 220 -13.59 3.22 -9.55
N ALA A 221 -13.87 2.06 -10.12
CA ALA A 221 -13.15 1.52 -11.27
C ALA A 221 -13.29 2.42 -12.51
N GLU A 222 -14.51 2.89 -12.81
CA GLU A 222 -14.76 3.87 -13.88
C GLU A 222 -13.97 5.17 -13.67
N THR A 223 -13.93 5.66 -12.43
CA THR A 223 -13.17 6.87 -12.08
C THR A 223 -11.67 6.65 -12.21
N ALA A 224 -11.15 5.52 -11.76
CA ALA A 224 -9.75 5.14 -11.86
C ALA A 224 -9.29 5.10 -13.32
N VAL A 225 -9.95 4.28 -14.14
CA VAL A 225 -9.57 4.06 -15.54
C VAL A 225 -9.67 5.36 -16.35
N ARG A 226 -10.78 6.11 -16.21
CA ARG A 226 -10.97 7.39 -16.91
C ARG A 226 -9.90 8.41 -16.53
N THR A 227 -9.59 8.51 -15.23
CA THR A 227 -8.62 9.50 -14.74
C THR A 227 -7.20 9.17 -15.18
N VAL A 228 -6.78 7.90 -15.05
CA VAL A 228 -5.45 7.44 -15.46
C VAL A 228 -5.26 7.62 -16.96
N ARG A 229 -6.20 7.15 -17.80
CA ARG A 229 -6.13 7.33 -19.27
C ARG A 229 -6.02 8.80 -19.64
N GLY A 230 -6.95 9.62 -19.14
CA GLY A 230 -6.96 11.05 -19.46
C GLY A 230 -5.71 11.80 -19.00
N TRP A 231 -5.11 11.40 -17.88
CA TRP A 231 -3.85 11.98 -17.42
C TRP A 231 -2.69 11.57 -18.32
N LEU A 232 -2.56 10.28 -18.65
CA LEU A 232 -1.51 9.78 -19.54
C LEU A 232 -1.60 10.39 -20.96
N ASP A 233 -2.81 10.63 -21.46
CA ASP A 233 -3.03 11.24 -22.77
C ASP A 233 -2.64 12.73 -22.81
N THR A 234 -2.78 13.42 -21.69
CA THR A 234 -2.40 14.84 -21.55
C THR A 234 -0.94 15.04 -21.13
N HIS A 235 -0.23 13.98 -20.75
CA HIS A 235 1.18 13.99 -20.34
C HIS A 235 2.03 12.98 -21.15
N PRO A 236 2.14 13.11 -22.48
CA PRO A 236 2.86 12.14 -23.31
C PRO A 236 4.34 11.97 -22.91
N ASP A 237 4.95 13.04 -22.37
CA ASP A 237 6.35 13.09 -21.95
C ASP A 237 6.59 12.56 -20.52
N THR A 238 5.55 12.12 -19.81
CA THR A 238 5.70 11.55 -18.46
C THR A 238 6.69 10.38 -18.43
N SER A 239 7.41 10.20 -17.33
CA SER A 239 8.22 8.99 -17.11
C SER A 239 7.36 7.73 -16.89
N VAL A 240 6.11 7.88 -16.45
CA VAL A 240 5.21 6.76 -16.14
C VAL A 240 4.74 6.09 -17.43
N LYS A 241 5.43 5.02 -17.82
CA LYS A 241 5.11 4.26 -19.04
C LYS A 241 4.21 3.06 -18.78
N ARG A 242 4.03 2.68 -17.51
CA ARG A 242 3.30 1.48 -17.12
C ARG A 242 2.44 1.72 -15.87
N VAL A 243 1.12 1.63 -16.03
CA VAL A 243 0.18 1.72 -14.91
C VAL A 243 -0.51 0.37 -14.72
N ILE A 244 -0.40 -0.17 -13.51
CA ILE A 244 -0.98 -1.45 -13.13
C ILE A 244 -2.20 -1.20 -12.26
N PHE A 245 -3.37 -1.66 -12.70
CA PHE A 245 -4.55 -1.77 -11.85
C PHE A 245 -4.47 -3.12 -11.13
N ASN A 246 -4.06 -3.07 -9.86
CA ASN A 246 -4.08 -4.21 -8.96
C ASN A 246 -5.48 -4.38 -8.35
N VAL A 247 -6.02 -5.59 -8.48
CA VAL A 247 -7.29 -6.01 -7.89
C VAL A 247 -7.07 -7.26 -7.03
N TYR A 248 -8.00 -7.52 -6.10
CA TYR A 248 -7.96 -8.74 -5.30
C TYR A 248 -9.21 -9.60 -5.50
N LYS A 249 -10.40 -9.00 -5.46
CA LYS A 249 -11.67 -9.71 -5.64
C LYS A 249 -11.98 -9.97 -7.12
N ASP A 250 -12.62 -11.11 -7.40
CA ASP A 250 -13.08 -11.46 -8.75
C ASP A 250 -14.11 -10.47 -9.32
N GLU A 251 -14.87 -9.81 -8.45
CA GLU A 251 -15.77 -8.72 -8.84
C GLU A 251 -15.00 -7.52 -9.40
N ASP A 252 -13.96 -7.07 -8.69
CA ASP A 252 -13.12 -5.95 -9.15
C ASP A 252 -12.39 -6.34 -10.45
N LEU A 253 -11.91 -7.58 -10.56
CA LEU A 253 -11.31 -8.08 -11.79
C LEU A 253 -12.26 -7.98 -12.99
N ARG A 254 -13.50 -8.44 -12.83
CA ARG A 254 -14.51 -8.36 -13.90
C ARG A 254 -14.84 -6.92 -14.28
N LEU A 255 -14.93 -6.01 -13.31
CA LEU A 255 -15.20 -4.59 -13.55
C LEU A 255 -14.06 -3.92 -14.32
N TYR A 256 -12.81 -4.11 -13.88
CA TYR A 256 -11.66 -3.53 -14.56
C TYR A 256 -11.43 -4.17 -15.94
N ASP A 257 -11.61 -5.48 -16.09
CA ASP A 257 -11.47 -6.16 -17.39
C ASP A 257 -12.45 -5.60 -18.43
N ALA A 258 -13.71 -5.41 -18.04
CA ALA A 258 -14.71 -4.79 -18.90
C ALA A 258 -14.31 -3.38 -19.35
N LEU A 259 -13.76 -2.56 -18.45
CA LEU A 259 -13.34 -1.17 -18.75
C LEU A 259 -12.04 -1.07 -19.56
N LEU A 260 -11.15 -2.05 -19.41
CA LEU A 260 -9.81 -2.04 -19.99
C LEU A 260 -9.72 -2.81 -21.32
N ASN A 261 -10.51 -3.87 -21.50
CA ASN A 261 -10.34 -4.79 -22.63
C ASN A 261 -11.53 -4.85 -23.60
N GLN A 262 -12.68 -4.23 -23.28
CA GLN A 262 -13.79 -4.12 -24.23
C GLN A 262 -13.67 -2.82 -25.03
N LYS A 263 -13.86 -2.89 -26.36
CA LYS A 263 -14.04 -1.70 -27.19
C LYS A 263 -15.37 -1.05 -26.78
N ILE A 264 -15.31 0.17 -26.24
CA ILE A 264 -16.48 1.03 -26.09
C ILE A 264 -16.93 1.47 -27.48
#